data_AF-A0A3A0BVT5-F1
#
_entry.id   AF-A0A3A0BVT5-F1
#
_cell.length_a   1.000
_cell.length_b   1.000
_cell.length_c   1.000
_cell.angle_alpha   90.00
_cell.angle_beta   90.00
_cell.angle_gamma   90.00
#
_symmetry.space_group_name_H-M   'P 1'
#
loop_
_entity.id
_entity.type
_entity.pdbx_description
1 polymer ?
#
loop_
_entity_poly.entity_id
_entity_poly.type
_entity_poly.pdbx_seq_one_letter_code
_entity_poly.pdbx_strand_id
1 'polypeptide(L)'
;MQTQDQAASQSSVDIVTVAALKRSLKARANARRGFAARLADRMTIGFGSMLFLTINCIWFVVWMVVNLGWIPGVPAFDPFPFGLLTMVVSLEAIILAIVVLISQNRAARIAELREEVSLQIEEISEQEITKLLELMVLLLERQGVDVSQDGLLRAMLQPTDTDKLTETLEKEVEDSEVG
;
A
#
# COMPACT_ATOMS: atom_id res chain seq x y z
N MET A 1 30.58 -29.02 -20.86
CA MET A 1 29.94 -28.12 -21.84
C MET A 1 28.40 -28.19 -21.82
N GLN A 2 27.76 -29.33 -21.55
CA GLN A 2 26.28 -29.44 -21.52
C GLN A 2 25.55 -28.75 -20.36
N THR A 3 26.21 -28.51 -19.22
CA THR A 3 25.58 -27.92 -18.02
C THR A 3 25.46 -26.38 -18.07
N GLN A 4 26.26 -25.71 -18.89
CA GLN A 4 26.25 -24.25 -19.00
C GLN A 4 25.13 -23.73 -19.93
N ASP A 5 24.75 -24.54 -20.93
CA ASP A 5 23.70 -24.22 -21.90
C ASP A 5 22.28 -24.42 -21.30
N GLN A 6 22.12 -25.38 -20.39
CA GLN A 6 20.85 -25.59 -19.66
C GLN A 6 20.53 -24.45 -18.69
N ALA A 7 21.53 -23.91 -17.97
CA ALA A 7 21.31 -22.80 -17.04
C ALA A 7 20.93 -21.49 -17.75
N ALA A 8 21.51 -21.21 -18.92
CA ALA A 8 21.18 -20.04 -19.74
C ALA A 8 19.77 -20.14 -20.37
N SER A 9 19.37 -21.35 -20.76
CA SER A 9 18.02 -21.63 -21.28
C SER A 9 16.95 -21.53 -20.18
N GLN A 10 17.21 -22.06 -18.98
CA GLN A 10 16.28 -22.00 -17.84
C GLN A 10 16.07 -20.55 -17.35
N SER A 11 17.14 -19.74 -17.27
CA SER A 11 17.06 -18.33 -16.88
C SER A 11 16.30 -17.47 -17.91
N SER A 12 16.43 -17.79 -19.20
CA SER A 12 15.70 -17.10 -20.27
C SER A 12 14.20 -17.39 -20.23
N VAL A 13 13.83 -18.64 -19.89
CA VAL A 13 12.42 -19.04 -19.71
C VAL A 13 11.81 -18.33 -18.50
N ASP A 14 12.49 -18.26 -17.35
CA ASP A 14 11.96 -17.56 -16.18
C ASP A 14 11.73 -16.07 -16.42
N ILE A 15 12.65 -15.37 -17.10
CA ILE A 15 12.50 -13.94 -17.40
C ILE A 15 11.32 -13.69 -18.34
N VAL A 16 11.16 -14.51 -19.39
CA VAL A 16 10.04 -14.40 -20.34
C VAL A 16 8.71 -14.75 -19.66
N THR A 17 8.71 -15.74 -18.77
CA THR A 17 7.50 -16.19 -18.05
C THR A 17 7.04 -15.16 -17.03
N VAL A 18 7.96 -14.60 -16.24
CA VAL A 18 7.68 -13.52 -15.28
C VAL A 18 7.21 -12.25 -16.00
N ALA A 19 7.80 -11.92 -17.15
CA ALA A 19 7.36 -10.78 -17.97
C ALA A 19 5.95 -10.99 -18.56
N ALA A 20 5.65 -12.20 -19.02
CA ALA A 20 4.34 -12.59 -19.52
C ALA A 20 3.28 -12.58 -18.41
N LEU A 21 3.62 -13.04 -17.20
CA LEU A 21 2.75 -13.03 -16.03
C LEU A 21 2.46 -11.60 -15.55
N LYS A 22 3.48 -10.74 -15.48
CA LYS A 22 3.30 -9.30 -15.19
C LYS A 22 2.39 -8.63 -16.22
N ARG A 23 2.53 -8.96 -17.51
CA ARG A 23 1.68 -8.42 -18.58
C ARG A 23 0.24 -8.91 -18.48
N SER A 24 0.02 -10.20 -18.21
CA SER A 24 -1.34 -10.76 -18.09
C SER A 24 -2.07 -10.26 -16.83
N LEU A 25 -1.36 -10.09 -15.72
CA LEU A 25 -1.87 -9.45 -14.50
C LEU A 25 -2.21 -7.97 -14.74
N LYS A 26 -1.31 -7.21 -15.37
CA LYS A 26 -1.61 -5.82 -15.76
C LYS A 26 -2.78 -5.73 -16.71
N ALA A 27 -2.88 -6.62 -17.71
CA ALA A 27 -3.98 -6.63 -18.67
C ALA A 27 -5.33 -6.97 -18.01
N ARG A 28 -5.37 -7.95 -17.10
CA ARG A 28 -6.58 -8.30 -16.33
C ARG A 28 -6.97 -7.21 -15.33
N ALA A 29 -6.00 -6.57 -14.68
CA ALA A 29 -6.24 -5.39 -13.85
C ALA A 29 -6.78 -4.21 -14.66
N ASN A 30 -6.31 -4.03 -15.91
CA ASN A 30 -6.74 -2.95 -16.78
C ASN A 30 -8.11 -3.20 -17.45
N ALA A 31 -8.50 -4.47 -17.63
CA ALA A 31 -9.79 -4.85 -18.22
C ALA A 31 -10.98 -4.67 -17.26
N ARG A 32 -10.75 -4.72 -15.93
CA ARG A 32 -11.76 -4.38 -14.91
C ARG A 32 -11.81 -2.88 -14.55
N ARG A 33 -10.87 -2.08 -15.06
CA ARG A 33 -10.78 -0.65 -14.77
C ARG A 33 -11.67 0.14 -15.72
N GLY A 34 -12.90 0.38 -15.30
CA GLY A 34 -13.81 1.32 -15.96
C GLY A 34 -13.25 2.75 -16.04
N PHE A 35 -13.96 3.61 -16.77
CA PHE A 35 -13.60 5.04 -16.97
C PHE A 35 -13.28 5.76 -15.64
N ALA A 36 -14.04 5.47 -14.59
CA ALA A 36 -13.85 6.04 -13.25
C ALA A 36 -12.48 5.67 -12.63
N ALA A 37 -11.97 4.46 -12.85
CA ALA A 37 -10.69 4.04 -12.30
C ALA A 37 -9.49 4.66 -13.04
N ARG A 38 -9.63 4.93 -14.34
CA ARG A 38 -8.63 5.68 -15.12
C ARG A 38 -8.64 7.16 -14.76
N LEU A 39 -9.82 7.72 -14.51
CA LEU A 39 -9.96 9.09 -14.02
C LEU A 39 -9.35 9.21 -12.62
N ALA A 40 -9.63 8.25 -11.73
CA ALA A 40 -9.04 8.17 -10.39
C ALA A 40 -7.51 8.07 -10.43
N ASP A 41 -6.90 7.17 -11.23
CA ASP A 41 -5.42 7.08 -11.32
C ASP A 41 -4.79 8.40 -11.84
N ARG A 42 -5.43 9.08 -12.81
CA ARG A 42 -4.95 10.38 -13.30
C ARG A 42 -5.13 11.50 -12.26
N MET A 43 -6.24 11.46 -11.53
CA MET A 43 -6.53 12.36 -10.42
C MET A 43 -5.58 12.15 -9.24
N THR A 44 -5.24 10.91 -8.88
CA THR A 44 -4.28 10.59 -7.80
C THR A 44 -2.87 11.10 -8.13
N ILE A 45 -2.44 11.00 -9.39
CA ILE A 45 -1.15 11.54 -9.85
C ILE A 45 -1.20 13.08 -9.94
N GLY A 46 -2.36 13.67 -10.23
CA GLY A 46 -2.55 15.12 -10.38
C GLY A 46 -2.74 15.88 -9.06
N PHE A 47 -3.56 15.37 -8.15
CA PHE A 47 -3.93 16.04 -6.89
C PHE A 47 -2.85 15.96 -5.82
N GLY A 48 -1.95 14.98 -5.88
CA GLY A 48 -0.76 14.93 -5.03
C GLY A 48 0.40 15.82 -5.51
N SER A 49 0.25 16.50 -6.66
CA SER A 49 1.29 17.32 -7.25
C SER A 49 1.12 18.79 -6.87
N MET A 50 2.22 19.43 -6.45
CA MET A 50 2.30 20.88 -6.20
C MET A 50 1.80 21.73 -7.38
N LEU A 51 1.80 21.15 -8.60
CA LEU A 51 1.32 21.78 -9.82
C LEU A 51 -0.18 22.09 -9.79
N PHE A 52 -1.03 21.18 -9.25
CA PHE A 52 -2.48 21.40 -9.20
C PHE A 52 -2.84 22.58 -8.28
N LEU A 53 -2.19 22.65 -7.11
CA LEU A 53 -2.31 23.77 -6.18
C LEU A 53 -1.88 25.09 -6.84
N THR A 54 -0.75 25.07 -7.55
CA THR A 54 -0.21 26.26 -8.21
C THR A 54 -1.15 26.78 -9.31
N ILE A 55 -1.72 25.89 -10.13
CA ILE A 55 -2.69 26.26 -11.18
C ILE A 55 -3.94 26.89 -10.56
N ASN A 56 -4.50 26.29 -9.51
CA ASN A 56 -5.66 26.83 -8.81
C ASN A 56 -5.39 28.20 -8.18
N CYS A 57 -4.22 28.36 -7.55
CA CYS A 57 -3.81 29.64 -6.98
C CYS A 57 -3.71 30.74 -8.06
N ILE A 58 -3.08 30.44 -9.20
CA ILE A 58 -3.01 31.38 -10.35
C ILE A 58 -4.41 31.69 -10.87
N TRP A 59 -5.28 30.69 -11.02
CA TRP A 59 -6.66 30.87 -11.46
C TRP A 59 -7.44 31.83 -10.54
N PHE A 60 -7.34 31.66 -9.21
CA PHE A 60 -7.98 32.57 -8.25
C PHE A 60 -7.43 33.99 -8.33
N VAL A 61 -6.11 34.15 -8.45
CA VAL A 61 -5.48 35.47 -8.59
C VAL A 61 -5.95 36.15 -9.87
N VAL A 62 -6.00 35.43 -10.99
CA VAL A 62 -6.51 35.97 -12.27
C VAL A 62 -7.98 36.36 -12.14
N TRP A 63 -8.82 35.52 -11.53
CA TRP A 63 -10.24 35.83 -11.31
C TRP A 63 -10.44 37.10 -10.48
N MET A 64 -9.68 37.24 -9.38
CA MET A 64 -9.73 38.43 -8.54
C MET A 64 -9.31 39.68 -9.31
N VAL A 65 -8.19 39.63 -10.06
CA VAL A 65 -7.69 40.78 -10.84
C VAL A 65 -8.68 41.23 -11.91
N VAL A 66 -9.33 40.27 -12.60
CA VAL A 66 -10.37 40.57 -13.60
C VAL A 66 -11.61 41.20 -12.95
N ASN A 67 -12.04 40.71 -11.79
CA ASN A 67 -13.24 41.21 -11.10
C ASN A 67 -13.00 42.45 -10.22
N LEU A 68 -11.74 42.83 -9.95
CA LEU A 68 -11.37 44.07 -9.25
C LEU A 68 -11.58 45.34 -10.09
N GLY A 69 -11.94 45.21 -11.37
CA GLY A 69 -12.23 46.35 -12.24
C GLY A 69 -10.99 47.12 -12.71
N TRP A 70 -9.79 46.54 -12.62
CA TRP A 70 -8.55 47.14 -13.15
C TRP A 70 -8.49 47.19 -14.68
N ILE A 71 -9.42 46.52 -15.38
CA ILE A 71 -9.48 46.48 -16.84
C ILE A 71 -10.61 47.42 -17.31
N PRO A 72 -10.29 48.55 -17.99
CA PRO A 72 -11.31 49.46 -18.50
C PRO A 72 -12.16 48.75 -19.58
N GLY A 73 -13.47 48.64 -19.35
CA GLY A 73 -14.44 48.08 -20.30
C GLY A 73 -15.04 46.71 -19.93
N VAL A 74 -14.57 46.05 -18.86
CA VAL A 74 -15.16 44.79 -18.37
C VAL A 74 -16.04 45.09 -17.14
N PRO A 75 -17.37 44.86 -17.20
CA PRO A 75 -18.21 44.96 -16.01
C PRO A 75 -17.82 43.89 -15.00
N ALA A 76 -17.72 44.26 -13.71
CA ALA A 76 -17.42 43.33 -12.63
C ALA A 76 -18.54 42.28 -12.54
N PHE A 77 -18.25 41.07 -12.99
CA PHE A 77 -19.21 39.96 -13.05
C PHE A 77 -19.45 39.31 -11.68
N ASP A 78 -18.43 39.30 -10.83
CA ASP A 78 -18.46 38.80 -9.45
C ASP A 78 -17.91 39.89 -8.50
N PRO A 79 -18.72 40.89 -8.13
CA PRO A 79 -18.30 41.94 -7.21
C PRO A 79 -17.94 41.38 -5.84
N PHE A 80 -17.04 42.06 -5.11
CA PHE A 80 -16.75 41.73 -3.72
C PHE A 80 -18.07 41.65 -2.93
N PRO A 81 -18.41 40.51 -2.29
CA PRO A 81 -17.53 39.48 -1.70
C PRO A 81 -17.25 38.20 -2.53
N PHE A 82 -17.33 38.23 -3.87
CA PHE A 82 -17.05 37.08 -4.76
C PHE A 82 -17.92 35.83 -4.52
N GLY A 83 -19.24 35.99 -4.58
CA GLY A 83 -20.20 34.91 -4.29
C GLY A 83 -20.11 33.73 -5.26
N LEU A 84 -19.83 33.98 -6.55
CA LEU A 84 -19.72 32.92 -7.54
C LEU A 84 -18.44 32.11 -7.37
N LEU A 85 -17.30 32.77 -7.12
CA LEU A 85 -16.05 32.09 -6.84
C LEU A 85 -16.17 31.20 -5.61
N THR A 86 -16.75 31.70 -4.51
CA THR A 86 -16.92 30.91 -3.28
C THR A 86 -17.81 29.69 -3.50
N MET A 87 -18.89 29.83 -4.27
CA MET A 87 -19.74 28.69 -4.62
C MET A 87 -18.95 27.62 -5.40
N VAL A 88 -18.25 28.01 -6.47
CA VAL A 88 -17.47 27.08 -7.31
C VAL A 88 -16.37 26.39 -6.50
N VAL A 89 -15.62 27.14 -5.70
CA VAL A 89 -14.54 26.60 -4.85
C VAL A 89 -15.09 25.62 -3.81
N SER A 90 -16.23 25.90 -3.20
CA SER A 90 -16.85 24.99 -2.24
C SER A 90 -17.22 23.65 -2.87
N LEU A 91 -17.78 23.68 -4.09
CA LEU A 91 -18.13 22.47 -4.83
C LEU A 91 -16.88 21.69 -5.26
N GLU A 92 -15.86 22.40 -5.75
CA GLU A 92 -14.57 21.80 -6.11
C GLU A 92 -13.94 21.11 -4.90
N ALA A 93 -13.91 21.76 -3.74
CA ALA A 93 -13.35 21.20 -2.51
C ALA A 93 -14.07 19.91 -2.07
N ILE A 94 -15.40 19.85 -2.17
CA ILE A 94 -16.16 18.63 -1.85
C ILE A 94 -15.79 17.49 -2.80
N ILE A 95 -15.71 17.77 -4.11
CA ILE A 95 -15.33 16.75 -5.11
C ILE A 95 -13.90 16.24 -4.84
N LEU A 96 -12.97 17.15 -4.54
CA LEU A 96 -11.59 16.80 -4.18
C LEU A 96 -11.53 15.93 -2.93
N ALA A 97 -12.26 16.30 -1.88
CA ALA A 97 -12.30 15.54 -0.64
C ALA A 97 -12.82 14.12 -0.86
N ILE A 98 -13.88 13.93 -1.66
CA ILE A 98 -14.42 12.61 -2.00
C ILE A 98 -13.39 11.78 -2.79
N VAL A 99 -12.73 12.37 -3.78
CA VAL A 99 -11.69 11.66 -4.56
C VAL A 99 -10.53 11.25 -3.67
N VAL A 100 -10.08 12.12 -2.77
CA VAL A 100 -9.04 11.83 -1.78
C VAL A 100 -9.49 10.69 -0.86
N LEU A 101 -10.72 10.73 -0.35
CA LEU A 101 -11.26 9.69 0.53
C LEU A 101 -11.35 8.33 -0.17
N ILE A 102 -11.78 8.30 -1.44
CA ILE A 102 -11.80 7.07 -2.25
C ILE A 102 -10.38 6.54 -2.45
N SER A 103 -9.42 7.42 -2.73
CA SER A 103 -8.01 7.04 -2.90
C SER A 103 -7.41 6.51 -1.60
N GLN A 104 -7.72 7.14 -0.47
CA GLN A 104 -7.30 6.70 0.87
C GLN A 104 -7.91 5.37 1.24
N ASN A 105 -9.23 5.18 1.06
CA ASN A 105 -9.91 3.91 1.34
C ASN A 105 -9.33 2.76 0.49
N ARG A 106 -9.03 3.04 -0.79
CA ARG A 106 -8.35 2.06 -1.65
C ARG A 106 -6.94 1.74 -1.16
N ALA A 107 -6.16 2.74 -0.73
CA ALA A 107 -4.82 2.53 -0.22
C ALA A 107 -4.82 1.74 1.10
N ALA A 108 -5.76 2.04 2.00
CA ALA A 108 -5.95 1.33 3.27
C ALA A 108 -6.25 -0.16 3.03
N ARG A 109 -7.21 -0.48 2.14
CA ARG A 109 -7.53 -1.88 1.82
C ARG A 109 -6.35 -2.64 1.20
N ILE A 110 -5.50 -1.97 0.41
CA ILE A 110 -4.29 -2.60 -0.13
C ILE A 110 -3.24 -2.81 0.96
N ALA A 111 -3.12 -1.88 1.91
CA ALA A 111 -2.22 -2.00 3.05
C ALA A 111 -2.63 -3.18 3.95
N GLU A 112 -3.92 -3.29 4.27
CA GLU A 112 -4.51 -4.39 5.04
C GLU A 112 -4.23 -5.76 4.39
N LEU A 113 -4.54 -5.93 3.09
CA LEU A 113 -4.22 -7.17 2.38
C LEU A 113 -2.72 -7.48 2.35
N ARG A 114 -1.87 -6.45 2.25
CA ARG A 114 -0.41 -6.63 2.27
C ARG A 114 0.05 -7.09 3.65
N GLU A 115 -0.54 -6.55 4.70
CA GLU A 115 -0.26 -6.92 6.09
C GLU A 115 -0.67 -8.37 6.35
N GLU A 116 -1.91 -8.75 6.01
CA GLU A 116 -2.38 -10.15 6.11
C GLU A 116 -1.44 -11.14 5.41
N VAL A 117 -1.02 -10.83 4.18
CA VAL A 117 -0.08 -11.69 3.43
C VAL A 117 1.31 -11.72 4.09
N SER A 118 1.77 -10.59 4.62
CA SER A 118 3.09 -10.52 5.28
C SER A 118 3.09 -11.37 6.56
N LEU A 119 2.01 -11.30 7.35
CA LEU A 119 1.83 -12.12 8.54
C LEU A 119 1.81 -13.61 8.21
N GLN A 120 1.09 -14.02 7.16
CA GLN A 120 1.08 -15.42 6.72
C GLN A 120 2.46 -15.91 6.27
N ILE A 121 3.22 -15.08 5.54
CA ILE A 121 4.59 -15.43 5.14
C ILE A 121 5.49 -15.57 6.37
N GLU A 122 5.32 -14.71 7.37
CA GLU A 122 6.07 -14.77 8.62
C GLU A 122 5.76 -16.04 9.41
N GLU A 123 4.48 -16.41 9.54
CA GLU A 123 4.05 -17.66 10.20
C GLU A 123 4.64 -18.90 9.49
N ILE A 124 4.56 -18.94 8.15
CA ILE A 124 5.15 -20.04 7.37
C ILE A 124 6.67 -20.07 7.56
N SER A 125 7.34 -18.92 7.50
CA SER A 125 8.79 -18.84 7.69
C SER A 125 9.20 -19.32 9.08
N GLU A 126 8.43 -19.01 10.12
CA GLU A 126 8.68 -19.47 11.48
C GLU A 126 8.53 -21.00 11.58
N GLN A 127 7.48 -21.56 10.97
CA GLN A 127 7.27 -23.01 10.90
C GLN A 127 8.41 -23.70 10.14
N GLU A 128 8.84 -23.16 9.01
CA GLU A 128 9.97 -23.68 8.22
C GLU A 128 11.28 -23.63 9.02
N ILE A 129 11.56 -22.52 9.71
CA ILE A 129 12.74 -22.38 10.58
C ILE A 129 12.70 -23.41 11.72
N THR A 130 11.56 -23.57 12.38
CA THR A 130 11.35 -24.57 13.44
C THR A 130 11.59 -25.98 12.91
N LYS A 131 11.07 -26.30 11.72
CA LYS A 131 11.31 -27.61 11.08
C LYS A 131 12.77 -27.83 10.70
N LEU A 132 13.46 -26.80 10.22
CA LEU A 132 14.89 -26.88 9.95
C LEU A 132 15.69 -27.12 11.24
N LEU A 133 15.33 -26.44 12.34
CA LEU A 133 15.92 -26.67 13.66
C LEU A 133 15.70 -28.11 14.14
N GLU A 134 14.47 -28.64 14.03
CA GLU A 134 14.16 -30.05 14.36
C GLU A 134 15.04 -31.01 13.56
N LEU A 135 15.16 -30.80 12.25
CA LEU A 135 16.00 -31.64 11.38
C LEU A 135 17.50 -31.53 11.74
N MET A 136 17.98 -30.34 12.09
CA MET A 136 19.36 -30.15 12.56
C MET A 136 19.62 -30.89 13.88
N VAL A 137 18.69 -30.82 14.84
CA VAL A 137 18.79 -31.57 16.11
C VAL A 137 18.86 -33.06 15.85
N LEU A 138 18.01 -33.60 14.97
CA LEU A 138 18.03 -35.01 14.59
C LEU A 138 19.38 -35.44 13.97
N LEU A 139 20.01 -34.57 13.17
CA LEU A 139 21.34 -34.84 12.62
C LEU A 139 22.44 -34.79 13.68
N LEU A 140 22.39 -33.83 14.61
CA LEU A 140 23.35 -33.69 15.70
C LEU A 140 23.29 -34.88 16.67
N GLU A 141 22.08 -35.32 17.03
CA GLU A 141 21.87 -36.51 17.85
C GLU A 141 22.44 -37.77 17.18
N ARG A 142 22.25 -37.92 15.86
CA ARG A 142 22.85 -39.02 15.09
C ARG A 142 24.38 -38.99 15.07
N GLN A 143 24.99 -37.81 15.19
CA GLN A 143 26.44 -37.63 15.30
C GLN A 143 26.96 -37.75 16.74
N GLY A 144 26.08 -38.01 17.72
CA GLY A 144 26.44 -38.16 19.12
C GLY A 144 26.67 -36.84 19.86
N VAL A 145 26.24 -35.72 19.28
CA VAL A 145 26.28 -34.40 19.91
C VAL A 145 24.98 -34.19 20.67
N ASP A 146 25.05 -34.14 22.00
CA ASP A 146 23.89 -33.90 22.85
C ASP A 146 23.56 -32.41 22.92
N VAL A 147 22.49 -32.01 22.24
CA VAL A 147 21.94 -30.65 22.22
C VAL A 147 20.84 -30.45 23.28
N SER A 148 20.54 -31.46 24.09
CA SER A 148 19.42 -31.45 25.05
C SER A 148 19.53 -30.38 26.14
N GLN A 149 20.74 -29.86 26.38
CA GLN A 149 21.01 -28.87 27.43
C GLN A 149 20.90 -27.42 26.94
N ASP A 150 20.72 -27.19 25.64
CA ASP A 150 20.56 -25.83 25.11
C ASP A 150 19.12 -25.33 25.37
N GLY A 151 18.99 -24.49 26.39
CA GLY A 151 17.73 -23.86 26.77
C GLY A 151 17.18 -22.92 25.71
N LEU A 152 18.03 -22.26 24.91
CA LEU A 152 17.61 -21.37 23.83
C LEU A 152 17.02 -22.18 22.67
N LEU A 153 17.68 -23.27 22.29
CA LEU A 153 17.20 -24.15 21.22
C LEU A 153 15.84 -24.77 21.56
N ARG A 154 15.64 -25.18 22.82
CA ARG A 154 14.34 -25.65 23.31
C ARG A 154 13.26 -24.57 23.29
N ALA A 155 13.61 -23.32 23.55
CA ALA A 155 12.69 -22.21 23.46
C ALA A 155 12.31 -21.91 22.01
N MET A 156 13.26 -21.99 21.06
CA MET A 156 13.01 -21.76 19.63
C MET A 156 12.24 -22.91 18.94
N LEU A 157 12.28 -24.12 19.51
CA LEU A 157 11.48 -25.26 19.04
C LEU A 157 10.03 -25.23 19.53
N GLN A 158 9.71 -24.38 20.50
CA GLN A 158 8.32 -24.20 20.91
C GLN A 158 7.64 -23.31 19.88
N PRO A 159 6.50 -23.74 19.30
CA PRO A 159 5.74 -22.88 18.42
C PRO A 159 5.35 -21.60 19.18
N THR A 160 5.58 -20.43 18.56
CA THR A 160 4.98 -19.19 19.07
C THR A 160 3.47 -19.36 18.98
N ASP A 161 2.83 -19.47 20.15
CA ASP A 161 1.40 -19.71 20.26
C ASP A 161 0.66 -18.38 20.03
N THR A 162 0.34 -18.09 18.77
CA THR A 162 -0.31 -16.84 18.33
C THR A 162 -1.61 -16.57 19.09
N ASP A 163 -2.31 -17.63 19.52
CA ASP A 163 -3.53 -17.53 20.32
C ASP A 163 -3.26 -16.94 21.71
N LYS A 164 -2.12 -17.26 22.34
CA LYS A 164 -1.72 -16.68 23.63
C LYS A 164 -1.31 -15.21 23.51
N LEU A 165 -0.67 -14.82 22.41
CA LEU A 165 -0.35 -13.41 22.17
C LEU A 165 -1.63 -12.59 22.05
N THR A 166 -2.63 -13.11 21.33
CA THR A 166 -3.94 -12.46 21.16
C THR A 166 -4.66 -12.31 22.50
N GLU A 167 -4.67 -13.36 23.33
CA GLU A 167 -5.28 -13.31 24.67
C GLU A 167 -4.57 -12.33 25.62
N THR A 168 -3.24 -12.21 25.50
CA THR A 168 -2.45 -11.28 26.32
C THR A 168 -2.69 -9.82 25.90
N LEU A 169 -2.74 -9.56 24.59
CA LEU A 169 -3.08 -8.25 24.05
C LEU A 169 -4.52 -7.83 24.37
N GLU A 170 -5.47 -8.76 24.33
CA GLU A 170 -6.87 -8.50 24.67
C GLU A 170 -7.03 -8.12 26.15
N LYS A 171 -6.35 -8.85 27.05
CA LYS A 171 -6.29 -8.49 28.49
C LYS A 171 -5.67 -7.13 28.75
N GLU A 172 -4.57 -6.80 28.07
CA GLU A 172 -3.87 -5.52 28.26
C GLU A 172 -4.73 -4.33 27.78
N VAL A 173 -5.47 -4.51 26.68
CA VAL A 173 -6.42 -3.50 26.17
C VAL A 173 -7.61 -3.35 27.11
N GLU A 174 -8.18 -4.45 27.61
CA GLU A 174 -9.32 -4.44 28.54
C GLU A 174 -8.95 -3.79 29.89
N ASP A 175 -7.77 -4.08 30.42
CA ASP A 175 -7.25 -3.43 31.64
C ASP A 175 -6.97 -1.92 31.44
N SER A 176 -6.65 -1.49 30.21
CA SER A 176 -6.38 -0.08 29.88
C SER A 176 -7.64 0.77 29.64
N GLU A 177 -8.78 0.17 29.29
CA GLU A 177 -10.07 0.88 29.15
C GLU A 177 -10.84 0.99 30.49
N VAL A 178 -10.50 0.16 31.48
CA VAL A 178 -11.23 0.07 32.78
C VAL A 178 -10.54 0.87 33.90
N GLY A 179 -9.29 1.34 33.71
CA GLY A 179 -8.52 2.16 34.67
C GLY A 179 -8.58 3.66 34.44
#